data_AF-W6M6R6-F1
#
_entry.id   AF-W6M6R6-F1
#
_cell.length_a   1.000
_cell.length_b   1.000
_cell.length_c   1.000
_cell.angle_alpha   90.00
_cell.angle_beta   90.00
_cell.angle_gamma   90.00
#
_symmetry.space_group_name_H-M   'P 1'
#
loop_
_entity.id
_entity.type
_entity.pdbx_description
1 polymer ?
#
loop_
_entity_poly.entity_id
_entity_poly.type
_entity_poly.pdbx_seq_one_letter_code
_entity_poly.pdbx_strand_id
1 'polypeptide(L)'
;MPITVNGVEITDAAIHAETQHHPAPSPEIAHYAAKLALIAKELLLQEATRLEIKGDDGEARIAALIQQEIGEDSDEPSHHRAISEYLARLIGRATINGIDLMSASSPVR
;
A
#
# COMPACT_ATOMS: atom_id res chain seq x y z
N MET A 1 12.14 -0.11 14.85
CA MET A 1 12.35 1.14 14.09
C MET A 1 11.00 1.51 13.49
N PRO A 2 10.55 2.76 13.59
CA PRO A 2 9.27 3.16 12.99
C PRO A 2 9.34 3.06 11.46
N ILE A 3 8.24 2.65 10.84
CA ILE A 3 8.09 2.66 9.38
C ILE A 3 7.59 4.05 9.01
N THR A 4 8.20 4.68 7.99
CA THR A 4 7.75 5.99 7.52
C THR A 4 7.59 6.00 6.00
N VAL A 5 6.53 6.65 5.52
CA VAL A 5 6.23 6.86 4.10
C VAL A 5 6.16 8.35 3.81
N ASN A 6 7.13 8.87 3.06
CA ASN A 6 7.29 10.31 2.80
C ASN A 6 7.28 11.18 4.08
N GLY A 7 7.82 10.63 5.18
CA GLY A 7 7.85 11.29 6.49
C GLY A 7 6.60 11.07 7.36
N VAL A 8 5.54 10.44 6.83
CA VAL A 8 4.37 10.01 7.63
C VAL A 8 4.67 8.68 8.32
N GLU A 9 4.49 8.63 9.63
CA GLU A 9 4.75 7.43 10.43
C GLU A 9 3.59 6.44 10.34
N ILE A 10 3.93 5.18 10.04
CA ILE A 10 3.03 4.04 10.16
C ILE A 10 3.21 3.46 11.57
N THR A 11 2.24 3.73 12.44
CA THR A 11 2.32 3.34 13.86
C THR A 11 2.21 1.83 14.05
N ASP A 12 2.87 1.32 15.11
CA ASP A 12 2.77 -0.09 15.50
C ASP A 12 1.32 -0.51 15.79
N ALA A 13 0.50 0.40 16.33
CA ALA A 13 -0.93 0.16 16.56
C ALA A 13 -1.69 -0.08 15.26
N ALA A 14 -1.42 0.72 14.21
CA ALA A 14 -2.00 0.52 12.89
C ALA A 14 -1.57 -0.82 12.28
N ILE A 15 -0.28 -1.19 12.41
CA ILE A 15 0.25 -2.47 11.93
C ILE A 15 -0.43 -3.63 12.64
N HIS A 16 -0.60 -3.54 13.96
CA HIS A 16 -1.25 -4.59 14.74
C HIS A 16 -2.73 -4.76 14.35
N ALA A 17 -3.47 -3.65 14.20
CA ALA A 17 -4.85 -3.66 13.74
C ALA A 17 -4.95 -4.27 12.33
N GLU A 18 -4.06 -3.88 11.42
CA GLU A 18 -4.05 -4.38 10.05
C GLU A 18 -3.69 -5.87 9.99
N THR A 19 -2.75 -6.34 10.81
CA THR A 19 -2.35 -7.77 10.86
C THR A 19 -3.54 -8.70 11.12
N GLN A 20 -4.55 -8.24 11.86
CA GLN A 20 -5.77 -9.00 12.11
C GLN A 20 -6.62 -9.21 10.85
N HIS A 21 -6.47 -8.35 9.84
CA HIS A 21 -7.12 -8.46 8.53
C HIS A 21 -6.35 -9.33 7.53
N HIS A 22 -5.10 -9.73 7.83
CA HIS A 22 -4.25 -10.52 6.95
C HIS A 22 -3.95 -11.91 7.51
N PRO A 23 -4.92 -12.86 7.50
CA PRO A 23 -4.65 -14.23 7.90
C PRO A 23 -3.65 -14.87 6.94
N ALA A 24 -2.50 -15.29 7.47
CA ALA A 24 -1.43 -15.90 6.68
C ALA A 24 -0.92 -17.19 7.36
N PRO A 25 -0.17 -18.04 6.62
CA PRO A 25 0.37 -19.29 7.16
C PRO A 25 1.30 -19.12 8.37
N SER A 26 1.84 -17.92 8.58
CA SER A 26 2.62 -17.58 9.77
C SER A 26 2.35 -16.13 10.23
N PRO A 27 2.49 -15.84 11.54
CA PRO A 27 2.37 -14.48 12.05
C PRO A 27 3.36 -13.49 11.42
N GLU A 28 4.55 -13.97 11.05
CA GLU A 28 5.57 -13.16 10.38
C GLU A 28 5.13 -12.71 9.00
N ILE A 29 4.54 -13.62 8.20
CA ILE A 29 3.99 -13.30 6.89
C ILE A 29 2.80 -12.36 7.02
N ALA A 30 1.89 -12.61 7.96
CA ALA A 30 0.74 -11.74 8.23
C ALA A 30 1.19 -10.31 8.57
N HIS A 31 2.19 -10.19 9.43
CA HIS A 31 2.74 -8.90 9.85
C HIS A 31 3.46 -8.18 8.70
N TYR A 32 4.20 -8.90 7.86
CA TYR A 32 4.82 -8.32 6.68
C TYR A 32 3.77 -7.84 5.66
N ALA A 33 2.74 -8.65 5.40
CA ALA A 33 1.62 -8.28 4.53
C ALA A 33 0.88 -7.04 5.04
N ALA A 34 0.61 -6.97 6.34
CA ALA A 34 -0.01 -5.80 6.97
C ALA A 34 0.81 -4.52 6.79
N LYS A 35 2.13 -4.60 6.95
CA LYS A 35 3.03 -3.46 6.69
C LYS A 35 2.97 -3.01 5.24
N LEU A 36 3.04 -3.95 4.29
CA LEU A 36 2.95 -3.64 2.87
C LEU A 36 1.60 -2.99 2.52
N ALA A 37 0.50 -3.51 3.06
CA ALA A 37 -0.83 -2.96 2.88
C ALA A 37 -0.93 -1.51 3.40
N LEU A 38 -0.41 -1.24 4.59
CA LEU A 38 -0.39 0.11 5.16
C LEU A 38 0.47 1.08 4.37
N ILE A 39 1.63 0.64 3.87
CA ILE A 39 2.48 1.46 3.02
C ILE A 39 1.78 1.80 1.72
N ALA A 40 1.18 0.81 1.05
CA ALA A 40 0.44 1.02 -0.19
C ALA A 40 -0.76 1.96 0.05
N LYS A 41 -1.52 1.74 1.13
CA LYS A 41 -2.64 2.58 1.54
C LYS A 41 -2.22 4.03 1.77
N GLU A 42 -1.14 4.24 2.52
CA GLU A 42 -0.61 5.59 2.79
C GLU A 42 -0.17 6.28 1.49
N LEU A 43 0.53 5.59 0.59
CA LEU A 43 0.92 6.14 -0.70
C LEU A 43 -0.29 6.55 -1.56
N LEU A 44 -1.32 5.72 -1.58
CA LEU A 44 -2.55 6.01 -2.31
C LEU A 44 -3.31 7.20 -1.70
N LEU A 45 -3.37 7.30 -0.36
CA LEU A 45 -4.01 8.43 0.32
C LEU A 45 -3.26 9.75 0.11
N GLN A 46 -1.93 9.72 0.12
CA GLN A 46 -1.12 10.88 -0.21
C GLN A 46 -1.35 11.32 -1.66
N GLU A 47 -1.46 10.36 -2.59
CA GLU A 47 -1.74 10.67 -3.99
C GLU A 47 -3.15 11.21 -4.21
N ALA A 48 -4.16 10.61 -3.56
CA ALA A 48 -5.52 11.11 -3.57
C ALA A 48 -5.59 12.54 -3.00
N THR A 49 -4.78 12.86 -1.99
CA THR A 49 -4.67 14.23 -1.45
C THR A 49 -4.01 15.18 -2.43
N ARG A 50 -2.92 14.75 -3.09
CA ARG A 50 -2.24 15.55 -4.13
C ARG A 50 -3.17 15.88 -5.31
N LEU A 51 -4.07 14.96 -5.66
CA LEU A 51 -5.07 15.12 -6.73
C LEU A 51 -6.38 15.74 -6.24
N GLU A 52 -6.46 16.18 -4.99
CA GLU A 52 -7.66 16.78 -4.37
C GLU A 52 -8.92 15.91 -4.45
N ILE A 53 -8.73 14.58 -4.46
CA ILE A 53 -9.81 13.60 -4.51
C ILE A 53 -10.54 13.56 -3.17
N LYS A 54 -11.86 13.74 -3.26
CA LYS A 54 -12.79 13.73 -2.13
C LYS A 54 -13.43 12.35 -1.97
N GLY A 55 -13.74 12.00 -0.74
CA GLY A 55 -14.44 10.78 -0.37
C GLY A 55 -14.82 10.85 1.11
N ASP A 56 -15.79 10.04 1.51
CA ASP A 56 -16.32 10.04 2.87
C ASP A 56 -15.30 9.54 3.90
N ASP A 57 -14.41 8.64 3.47
CA ASP A 57 -13.30 8.10 4.25
C ASP A 57 -12.07 7.81 3.37
N GLY A 58 -11.05 7.21 3.97
CA GLY A 58 -9.82 6.86 3.26
C GLY A 58 -10.04 5.81 2.15
N GLU A 59 -10.90 4.82 2.37
CA GLU A 59 -11.18 3.77 1.38
C GLU A 59 -11.91 4.35 0.17
N ALA A 60 -12.91 5.21 0.41
CA ALA A 60 -13.64 5.92 -0.65
C ALA A 60 -12.70 6.80 -1.49
N ARG A 61 -11.74 7.48 -0.85
CA ARG A 61 -10.74 8.29 -1.57
C ARG A 61 -9.78 7.44 -2.41
N ILE A 62 -9.38 6.27 -1.91
CA ILE A 62 -8.53 5.32 -2.65
C ILE A 62 -9.29 4.74 -3.83
N ALA A 63 -10.54 4.32 -3.64
CA ALA A 63 -11.38 3.80 -4.71
C ALA A 63 -11.57 4.85 -5.82
N ALA A 64 -11.88 6.09 -5.46
CA ALA A 64 -12.01 7.20 -6.40
C ALA A 64 -10.69 7.51 -7.14
N LEU A 65 -9.54 7.41 -6.47
CA LEU A 65 -8.23 7.54 -7.09
C LEU A 65 -7.99 6.46 -8.16
N ILE A 66 -8.24 5.19 -7.81
CA ILE A 66 -8.08 4.06 -8.73
C ILE A 66 -9.02 4.25 -9.93
N GLN A 67 -10.28 4.60 -9.69
CA GLN A 67 -11.25 4.86 -10.74
C GLN A 67 -10.80 6.00 -11.68
N GLN A 68 -10.23 7.07 -11.13
CA GLN A 68 -9.76 8.22 -11.92
C GLN A 68 -8.52 7.90 -12.77
N GLU A 69 -7.56 7.14 -12.23
CA GLU A 69 -6.26 6.92 -12.87
C GLU A 69 -6.22 5.64 -13.73
N ILE A 70 -7.04 4.63 -13.41
CA ILE A 70 -7.05 3.31 -14.06
C ILE A 70 -8.33 3.07 -14.86
N GLY A 71 -9.44 3.74 -14.51
CA GLY A 71 -10.75 3.57 -15.15
C GLY A 71 -11.48 2.27 -14.77
N GLU A 72 -12.81 2.28 -14.83
CA GLU A 72 -13.64 1.09 -14.50
C GLU A 72 -13.75 0.06 -15.63
N ASP A 73 -13.38 0.45 -16.86
CA ASP A 73 -13.57 -0.38 -18.06
C ASP A 73 -12.50 -1.47 -18.26
N SER A 74 -11.57 -1.62 -17.32
CA SER A 74 -10.52 -2.65 -17.38
C SER A 74 -11.07 -4.02 -16.98
N ASP A 75 -10.76 -5.07 -17.75
CA ASP A 75 -11.01 -6.45 -17.35
C ASP A 75 -10.27 -6.82 -16.05
N GLU A 76 -10.80 -7.76 -15.27
CA GLU A 76 -10.30 -8.10 -13.92
C GLU A 76 -8.80 -8.51 -13.88
N PRO A 77 -8.26 -9.30 -14.84
CA PRO A 77 -6.81 -9.55 -14.94
C PRO A 77 -5.99 -8.29 -15.22
N SER A 78 -6.45 -7.42 -16.12
CA SER A 78 -5.79 -6.15 -16.44
C SER A 78 -5.87 -5.15 -15.28
N HIS A 79 -6.94 -5.17 -14.50
CA HIS A 79 -7.16 -4.27 -13.37
C HIS A 79 -6.10 -4.48 -12.27
N HIS A 80 -5.86 -5.72 -11.86
CA HIS A 80 -4.81 -6.04 -10.87
C HIS A 80 -3.42 -5.64 -11.34
N ARG A 81 -3.14 -5.84 -12.63
CA ARG A 81 -1.87 -5.44 -13.24
C ARG A 81 -1.71 -3.92 -13.25
N ALA A 82 -2.72 -3.18 -13.66
CA ALA A 82 -2.70 -1.72 -13.70
C ALA A 82 -2.49 -1.12 -12.30
N ILE A 83 -3.16 -1.65 -11.27
CA ILE A 83 -2.93 -1.24 -9.87
C ILE A 83 -1.49 -1.51 -9.46
N SER A 84 -0.93 -2.68 -9.80
CA SER A 84 0.44 -3.04 -9.46
C SER A 84 1.46 -2.11 -10.13
N GLU A 85 1.27 -1.80 -11.41
CA GLU A 85 2.10 -0.85 -12.15
C GLU A 85 2.00 0.57 -11.58
N TYR A 86 0.79 0.98 -11.18
CA TYR A 86 0.55 2.26 -10.54
C TYR A 86 1.25 2.36 -9.18
N LEU A 87 1.10 1.34 -8.32
CA LEU A 87 1.78 1.27 -7.03
C LEU A 87 3.31 1.24 -7.19
N ALA A 88 3.84 0.49 -8.14
CA ALA A 88 5.27 0.48 -8.44
C ALA A 88 5.79 1.89 -8.80
N ARG A 89 5.02 2.64 -9.58
CA ARG A 89 5.33 4.05 -9.88
C ARG A 89 5.28 4.94 -8.65
N LEU A 90 4.30 4.75 -7.76
CA LEU A 90 4.20 5.49 -6.49
C LEU A 90 5.39 5.20 -5.58
N ILE A 91 5.77 3.92 -5.45
CA ILE A 91 6.91 3.47 -4.65
C ILE A 91 8.21 4.05 -5.21
N GLY A 92 8.40 4.01 -6.53
CA GLY A 92 9.62 4.51 -7.18
C GLY A 92 9.90 6.00 -6.98
N ARG A 93 8.90 6.79 -6.58
CA ARG A 93 9.05 8.22 -6.25
C ARG A 93 8.88 8.54 -4.76
N ALA A 94 8.62 7.53 -3.93
CA ALA A 94 8.40 7.72 -2.50
C ALA A 94 9.67 7.43 -1.70
N THR A 95 9.78 8.08 -0.54
CA THR A 95 10.80 7.76 0.46
C THR A 95 10.19 6.86 1.52
N ILE A 96 10.62 5.60 1.58
CA ILE A 96 10.11 4.61 2.53
C ILE A 96 11.27 4.15 3.42
N ASN A 97 11.10 4.28 4.74
CA ASN A 97 12.10 3.86 5.72
C ASN A 97 11.52 2.80 6.67
N GLY A 98 12.39 2.00 7.31
CA GLY A 98 12.00 1.06 8.36
C GLY A 98 11.49 -0.30 7.86
N ILE A 99 11.52 -0.54 6.55
CA ILE A 99 11.21 -1.82 5.91
C ILE A 99 12.16 -2.06 4.73
N ASP A 100 12.65 -3.29 4.58
CA ASP A 100 13.39 -3.69 3.38
C ASP A 100 12.41 -4.26 2.36
N LEU A 101 11.90 -3.39 1.48
CA LEU A 101 10.98 -3.79 0.40
C LEU A 101 11.69 -4.60 -0.71
N MET A 102 13.03 -4.64 -0.72
CA MET A 102 13.85 -5.28 -1.75
C MET A 102 14.39 -6.66 -1.33
N SER A 103 14.17 -7.10 -0.08
CA SER A 103 14.58 -8.43 0.40
C SER A 103 13.63 -9.60 0.09
N ALA A 104 12.57 -9.40 -0.70
CA ALA A 104 11.70 -10.50 -1.12
C ALA A 104 12.36 -11.48 -2.14
N SER A 105 13.66 -11.32 -2.44
CA SER A 105 14.45 -12.32 -3.15
C SER A 105 15.89 -12.35 -2.68
N SER A 106 16.13 -13.01 -1.56
CA SER A 106 17.34 -13.82 -1.40
C SER A 106 16.93 -15.16 -0.80
N PRO A 107 16.95 -16.27 -1.56
CA PRO A 107 16.83 -17.57 -0.95
C PRO A 107 18.05 -17.73 -0.04
N VAL A 108 17.79 -17.88 1.26
CA VAL A 108 18.81 -18.34 2.20
C VAL A 108 19.30 -19.70 1.69
N ARG A 109 20.62 -19.75 1.52
CA ARG A 109 21.42 -20.88 1.04
C ARG A 109 21.24 -22.14 1.87
#